data_AF-A0A0K1EH70-F1
#
_entry.id   AF-A0A0K1EH70-F1
#
_cell.length_a   1.000
_cell.length_b   1.000
_cell.length_c   1.000
_cell.angle_alpha   90.00
_cell.angle_beta   90.00
_cell.angle_gamma   90.00
#
_symmetry.space_group_name_H-M   'P 1'
#
loop_
_entity.id
_entity.type
_entity.pdbx_description
1 polymer ?
#
loop_
_entity_poly.entity_id
_entity_poly.type
_entity_poly.pdbx_seq_one_letter_code
_entity_poly.pdbx_strand_id
1 'polypeptide(L)'
;MPKTDPKVLLRKASDYLKAHPEEIARAVRGALGLRLGVPIDALRYLAREFDGGKKAPRDVVLEAAPPGLRASMTVDVMKTPLRVSLVVFVEELDVQPEAVLIGLRIADLKLDVLSEEDSPLAGLLRSGALDLSKPGNLVNIMPKRPAALVAASDDRVTLDLMKVRKIAANPAVSRTLRIMTPVLGVRALKTKDDHLDLHLRATPAGFRAALEAMRQQEAERDPSGTEREVV
;
A
#
# COMPACT_ATOMS: atom_id res chain seq x y z
N MET A 1 -11.23 6.67 -19.70
CA MET A 1 -10.14 5.92 -19.05
C MET A 1 -10.02 4.57 -19.74
N PRO A 2 -8.85 4.16 -20.25
CA PRO A 2 -8.68 2.78 -20.65
C PRO A 2 -8.73 1.91 -19.40
N LYS A 3 -9.61 0.90 -19.40
CA LYS A 3 -9.72 -0.07 -18.32
C LYS A 3 -8.39 -0.84 -18.26
N THR A 4 -7.59 -0.70 -17.21
CA THR A 4 -6.47 -1.62 -16.98
C THR A 4 -7.09 -3.00 -16.71
N ASP A 5 -6.97 -3.89 -17.68
CA ASP A 5 -7.49 -5.24 -17.62
C ASP A 5 -6.74 -6.02 -16.52
N PRO A 6 -7.42 -6.62 -15.53
CA PRO A 6 -6.77 -7.44 -14.50
C PRO A 6 -5.91 -8.57 -15.08
N LYS A 7 -6.24 -9.08 -16.28
CA LYS A 7 -5.41 -10.06 -16.97
C LYS A 7 -4.05 -9.50 -17.37
N VAL A 8 -3.97 -8.21 -17.71
CA VAL A 8 -2.73 -7.54 -18.08
C VAL A 8 -1.84 -7.35 -16.85
N LEU A 9 -2.41 -6.95 -15.71
CA LEU A 9 -1.66 -6.83 -14.44
C LEU A 9 -1.15 -8.20 -13.96
N LEU A 10 -1.99 -9.24 -14.01
CA LEU A 10 -1.60 -10.61 -13.65
C LEU A 10 -0.53 -11.17 -14.59
N ARG A 11 -0.65 -10.93 -15.90
CA ARG A 11 0.36 -11.36 -16.88
C ARG A 11 1.68 -10.66 -16.64
N LYS A 12 1.66 -9.36 -16.36
CA LYS A 12 2.86 -8.56 -16.05
C LYS A 12 3.56 -8.98 -14.76
N ALA A 13 2.79 -9.25 -13.71
CA ALA A 13 3.32 -9.84 -12.48
C ALA A 13 3.92 -11.23 -12.73
N SER A 14 3.26 -12.06 -13.55
CA SER A 14 3.76 -13.40 -13.91
C SER A 14 5.02 -13.33 -14.76
N ASP A 15 5.11 -12.42 -15.73
CA ASP A 15 6.25 -12.27 -16.61
C ASP A 15 7.48 -11.77 -15.83
N TYR A 16 7.29 -10.86 -14.87
CA TYR A 16 8.36 -10.45 -13.94
C TYR A 16 8.86 -11.63 -13.09
N LEU A 17 7.95 -12.41 -12.47
CA LEU A 17 8.33 -13.57 -11.67
C LEU A 17 9.00 -14.68 -12.48
N LYS A 18 8.66 -14.83 -13.76
CA LYS A 18 9.36 -15.74 -14.68
C LYS A 18 10.77 -15.25 -15.01
N ALA A 19 10.95 -13.94 -15.15
CA ALA A 19 12.25 -13.33 -15.40
C ALA A 19 13.16 -13.36 -14.15
N HIS A 20 12.57 -13.41 -12.96
CA HIS A 20 13.26 -13.37 -11.67
C HIS A 20 12.83 -14.51 -10.72
N PRO A 21 13.14 -15.78 -11.05
CA PRO A 21 12.71 -16.94 -10.26
C PRO A 21 13.28 -16.96 -8.83
N GLU A 22 14.44 -16.34 -8.60
CA GLU A 22 15.06 -16.15 -7.29
C GLU A 22 14.16 -15.38 -6.31
N GLU A 23 13.30 -14.49 -6.82
CA GLU A 23 12.35 -13.73 -6.01
C GLU A 23 11.28 -14.62 -5.40
N ILE A 24 10.93 -15.72 -6.06
CA ILE A 24 9.95 -16.70 -5.53
C ILE A 24 10.53 -17.39 -4.30
N ALA A 25 11.76 -17.89 -4.40
CA ALA A 25 12.42 -18.57 -3.28
C ALA A 25 12.66 -17.62 -2.10
N ARG A 26 13.00 -16.36 -2.38
CA ARG A 26 13.18 -15.31 -1.38
C ARG A 26 11.86 -14.91 -0.74
N ALA A 27 10.78 -14.75 -1.50
CA ALA A 27 9.44 -14.45 -0.99
C ALA A 27 8.92 -15.57 -0.09
N VAL A 28 9.09 -16.84 -0.47
CA VAL A 28 8.70 -17.99 0.35
C VAL A 28 9.52 -18.04 1.65
N ARG A 29 10.85 -17.90 1.58
CA ARG A 29 11.72 -17.87 2.77
C ARG A 29 11.43 -16.67 3.67
N GLY A 30 11.12 -15.52 3.07
CA GLY A 30 10.71 -14.31 3.75
C GLY A 30 9.38 -14.51 4.48
N ALA A 31 8.36 -15.04 3.81
CA ALA A 31 7.05 -15.29 4.38
C ALA A 31 7.12 -16.23 5.60
N LEU A 32 7.94 -17.29 5.53
CA LEU A 32 8.22 -18.18 6.66
C LEU A 32 8.85 -17.45 7.87
N GLY A 33 9.63 -16.39 7.61
CA GLY A 33 10.22 -15.52 8.63
C GLY A 33 9.39 -14.27 8.96
N LEU A 34 8.12 -14.20 8.53
CA LEU A 34 7.26 -13.01 8.65
C LEU A 34 7.86 -11.76 8.00
N ARG A 35 8.49 -11.91 6.84
CA ARG A 35 9.09 -10.83 6.05
C ARG A 35 8.51 -10.82 4.65
N LEU A 36 7.84 -9.74 4.29
CA LEU A 36 7.35 -9.50 2.93
C LEU A 36 8.31 -8.54 2.25
N GLY A 37 9.18 -9.07 1.39
CA GLY A 37 10.02 -8.26 0.52
C GLY A 37 9.26 -7.87 -0.74
N VAL A 38 9.20 -6.58 -1.05
CA VAL A 38 8.71 -6.07 -2.34
C VAL A 38 9.90 -5.53 -3.12
N PRO A 39 10.26 -6.11 -4.27
CA PRO A 39 11.33 -5.57 -5.10
C PRO A 39 10.99 -4.15 -5.54
N ILE A 40 11.91 -3.20 -5.33
CA ILE A 40 11.69 -1.80 -5.75
C ILE A 40 11.55 -1.73 -7.27
N ASP A 41 12.23 -2.61 -8.02
CA ASP A 41 12.08 -2.72 -9.47
C ASP A 41 10.66 -3.11 -9.90
N ALA A 42 9.97 -3.96 -9.14
CA ALA A 42 8.56 -4.27 -9.41
C ALA A 42 7.69 -3.02 -9.23
N LEU A 43 7.97 -2.19 -8.21
CA LEU A 43 7.29 -0.91 -8.00
C LEU A 43 7.60 0.10 -9.13
N ARG A 44 8.86 0.17 -9.58
CA ARG A 44 9.28 1.02 -10.72
C ARG A 44 8.60 0.59 -12.01
N TYR A 45 8.58 -0.71 -12.29
CA TYR A 45 7.91 -1.28 -13.45
C TYR A 45 6.41 -0.95 -13.44
N LEU A 46 5.77 -1.13 -12.27
CA LEU A 46 4.36 -0.80 -12.09
C LEU A 46 4.08 0.69 -12.30
N ALA A 47 4.93 1.57 -11.77
CA ALA A 47 4.81 3.01 -11.94
C ALA A 47 4.89 3.43 -13.42
N ARG A 48 5.85 2.88 -14.18
CA ARG A 48 5.99 3.13 -15.63
C ARG A 48 4.75 2.68 -16.42
N GLU A 49 4.15 1.57 -16.03
CA GLU A 49 2.96 1.05 -16.70
C GLU A 49 1.72 1.92 -16.49
N PHE A 50 1.66 2.66 -15.37
CA PHE A 50 0.56 3.56 -15.05
C PHE A 50 0.75 5.00 -15.57
N ASP A 51 1.89 5.33 -16.17
CA ASP A 51 2.24 6.65 -16.74
C ASP A 51 1.40 7.04 -17.98
N GLY A 52 0.60 6.11 -18.53
CA GLY A 52 -0.17 6.33 -19.77
C GLY A 52 -1.40 7.27 -19.68
N GLY A 53 -1.67 7.91 -18.54
CA GLY A 53 -2.86 8.75 -18.33
C GLY A 53 -2.57 10.25 -18.37
N LYS A 54 -3.46 11.07 -18.95
CA LYS A 54 -3.34 12.56 -18.95
C LYS A 54 -3.17 13.21 -17.56
N LYS A 55 -3.47 12.48 -16.47
CA LYS A 55 -3.35 12.90 -15.07
C LYS A 55 -2.43 11.99 -14.25
N ALA A 56 -1.72 11.09 -14.90
CA ALA A 56 -0.76 10.23 -14.23
C ALA A 56 0.48 11.06 -13.84
N PRO A 57 1.13 10.74 -12.71
CA PRO A 57 2.44 11.30 -12.38
C PRO A 57 3.45 10.91 -13.46
N ARG A 58 4.24 11.88 -13.92
CA ARG A 58 5.33 11.69 -14.86
C ARG A 58 6.66 11.60 -14.12
N ASP A 59 7.71 11.18 -14.80
CA ASP A 59 9.09 11.16 -14.27
C ASP A 59 9.21 10.45 -12.91
N VAL A 60 8.47 9.35 -12.73
CA VAL A 60 8.45 8.64 -11.45
C VAL A 60 9.79 7.97 -11.20
N VAL A 61 10.45 8.40 -10.13
CA VAL A 61 11.72 7.84 -9.63
C VAL A 61 11.47 7.28 -8.23
N LEU A 62 11.79 6.00 -8.04
CA LEU A 62 11.69 5.31 -6.75
C LEU A 62 13.09 4.86 -6.33
N GLU A 63 13.53 5.34 -5.17
CA GLU A 63 14.86 5.09 -4.62
C GLU A 63 14.76 4.54 -3.20
N ALA A 64 15.71 3.68 -2.87
CA ALA A 64 15.88 3.21 -1.51
C ALA A 64 16.27 4.37 -0.57
N ALA A 65 15.52 4.58 0.50
CA ALA A 65 15.85 5.57 1.53
C ALA A 65 15.62 4.98 2.94
N PRO A 66 16.47 4.03 3.40
CA PRO A 66 16.23 3.28 4.63
C PRO A 66 15.94 4.20 5.85
N PRO A 67 14.90 3.92 6.66
CA PRO A 67 13.99 2.78 6.61
C PRO A 67 12.81 2.91 5.64
N GLY A 68 12.68 4.00 4.89
CA GLY A 68 11.59 4.28 3.95
C GLY A 68 11.92 4.07 2.47
N LEU A 69 11.02 4.57 1.63
CA LEU A 69 11.14 4.64 0.17
C LEU A 69 11.05 6.10 -0.27
N ARG A 70 12.07 6.60 -0.96
CA ARG A 70 12.02 7.92 -1.57
C ARG A 70 11.29 7.82 -2.90
N ALA A 71 10.25 8.64 -3.05
CA ALA A 71 9.51 8.77 -4.29
C ALA A 71 9.64 10.20 -4.80
N SER A 72 10.03 10.33 -6.06
CA SER A 72 9.99 11.59 -6.79
C SER A 72 9.12 11.44 -8.02
N MET A 73 8.29 12.44 -8.31
CA MET A 73 7.41 12.43 -9.47
C MET A 73 7.00 13.84 -9.87
N THR A 74 6.68 14.03 -11.13
CA THR A 74 6.10 15.27 -11.66
C THR A 74 4.57 15.12 -11.72
N VAL A 75 3.83 16.01 -11.05
CA VAL A 75 2.37 16.02 -11.07
C VAL A 75 1.84 17.38 -11.53
N ASP A 76 0.76 17.36 -12.30
CA ASP A 76 0.03 18.58 -12.65
C ASP A 76 -1.07 18.80 -11.60
N VAL A 77 -0.90 19.85 -10.80
CA VAL A 77 -1.90 20.28 -9.81
C VAL A 77 -2.41 21.65 -10.22
N MET A 78 -3.70 21.73 -10.57
CA MET A 78 -4.35 22.97 -10.99
C MET A 78 -3.59 23.70 -12.13
N LYS A 79 -3.13 22.96 -13.15
CA LYS A 79 -2.31 23.48 -14.27
C LYS A 79 -0.92 23.97 -13.86
N THR A 80 -0.49 23.66 -12.64
CA THR A 80 0.86 23.96 -12.15
C THR A 80 1.66 22.65 -12.17
N PRO A 81 2.66 22.50 -13.05
CA PRO A 81 3.54 21.35 -13.01
C PRO A 81 4.46 21.44 -11.79
N LEU A 82 4.34 20.47 -10.89
CA LEU A 82 5.13 20.37 -9.67
C LEU A 82 6.00 19.13 -9.69
N ARG A 83 7.29 19.29 -9.41
CA ARG A 83 8.16 18.19 -9.02
C ARG A 83 7.98 17.95 -7.53
N VAL A 84 7.46 16.77 -7.21
CA VAL A 84 7.24 16.31 -5.84
C VAL A 84 8.38 15.37 -5.50
N SER A 85 8.97 15.54 -4.33
CA SER A 85 9.86 14.57 -3.69
C SER A 85 9.38 14.32 -2.28
N LEU A 86 9.29 13.06 -1.86
CA LEU A 86 8.88 12.67 -0.51
C LEU A 86 9.50 11.33 -0.12
N VAL A 87 9.53 11.04 1.17
CA VAL A 87 9.89 9.72 1.71
C VAL A 87 8.66 9.11 2.36
N VAL A 88 8.29 7.91 1.91
CA VAL A 88 7.19 7.14 2.49
C VAL A 88 7.74 6.09 3.43
N PHE A 89 7.15 6.00 4.62
CA PHE A 89 7.36 4.93 5.57
C PHE A 89 6.06 4.16 5.71
N VAL A 90 6.13 2.84 5.61
CA VAL A 90 5.02 1.97 5.99
C VAL A 90 5.15 1.72 7.49
N GLU A 91 4.23 2.27 8.26
CA GLU A 91 4.25 2.17 9.72
C GLU A 91 3.31 1.11 10.24
N GLU A 92 2.23 0.85 9.51
CA GLU A 92 1.18 -0.06 9.96
C GLU A 92 0.65 -0.87 8.77
N LEU A 93 0.37 -2.13 9.06
CA LEU A 93 -0.41 -3.02 8.22
C LEU A 93 -1.39 -3.70 9.16
N ASP A 94 -2.67 -3.55 8.90
CA ASP A 94 -3.72 -4.29 9.58
C ASP A 94 -4.51 -5.07 8.52
N VAL A 95 -4.57 -6.39 8.71
CA VAL A 95 -5.15 -7.32 7.76
C VAL A 95 -6.32 -7.99 8.44
N GLN A 96 -7.51 -7.68 7.95
CA GLN A 96 -8.78 -8.25 8.37
C GLN A 96 -9.44 -8.93 7.16
N PRO A 97 -10.44 -9.80 7.37
CA PRO A 97 -11.07 -10.51 6.26
C PRO A 97 -11.73 -9.58 5.23
N GLU A 98 -12.25 -8.44 5.68
CA GLU A 98 -12.94 -7.44 4.85
C GLU A 98 -12.13 -6.14 4.62
N ALA A 99 -11.01 -5.95 5.31
CA ALA A 99 -10.23 -4.71 5.25
C ALA A 99 -8.72 -5.00 5.22
N VAL A 100 -7.98 -4.26 4.40
CA VAL A 100 -6.51 -4.31 4.41
C VAL A 100 -6.01 -2.88 4.52
N LEU A 101 -5.75 -2.47 5.75
CA LEU A 101 -5.36 -1.12 6.11
C LEU A 101 -3.84 -0.99 6.10
N ILE A 102 -3.33 -0.02 5.37
CA ILE A 102 -1.92 0.32 5.31
C ILE A 102 -1.76 1.74 5.82
N GLY A 103 -1.08 1.89 6.95
CA GLY A 103 -0.69 3.17 7.52
C GLY A 103 0.65 3.62 6.94
N LEU A 104 0.65 4.77 6.28
CA LEU A 104 1.81 5.40 5.67
C LEU A 104 2.12 6.69 6.40
N ARG A 105 3.39 6.91 6.75
CA ARG A 105 3.91 8.22 7.15
C ARG A 105 4.71 8.82 6.00
N ILE A 106 4.47 10.09 5.73
CA ILE A 106 5.12 10.85 4.66
C ILE A 106 6.08 11.85 5.33
N ALA A 107 7.35 11.81 4.98
CA ALA A 107 8.34 12.79 5.41
C ALA A 107 9.03 13.45 4.22
N ASP A 108 9.83 14.48 4.50
CA ASP A 108 10.65 15.20 3.53
C ASP A 108 9.88 15.64 2.29
N LEU A 109 8.60 16.04 2.44
CA LEU A 109 7.81 16.52 1.31
C LEU A 109 8.41 17.84 0.82
N LYS A 110 8.84 17.82 -0.45
CA LYS A 110 9.31 18.98 -1.20
C LYS A 110 8.50 19.12 -2.47
N LEU A 111 8.15 20.35 -2.80
CA LEU A 111 7.38 20.73 -3.98
C LEU A 111 8.14 21.83 -4.72
N ASP A 112 8.70 21.50 -5.87
CA ASP A 112 9.37 22.46 -6.75
C ASP A 112 8.46 22.78 -7.94
N VAL A 113 8.23 24.07 -8.17
CA VAL A 113 7.43 24.52 -9.31
C VAL A 113 8.30 24.46 -10.56
N LEU A 114 7.89 23.68 -11.56
CA LEU A 114 8.64 23.50 -12.80
C LEU A 114 8.31 24.55 -13.88
N SER A 115 7.23 25.32 -13.69
CA SER A 115 6.83 26.41 -14.59
C SER A 115 7.25 27.77 -14.03
N GLU A 116 7.67 28.67 -14.92
CA GLU A 116 7.88 30.08 -14.58
C GLU A 116 6.57 30.87 -14.47
N GLU A 117 5.44 30.30 -14.90
CA GLU A 117 4.12 30.92 -14.79
C GLU A 117 3.70 31.14 -13.32
N ASP A 118 3.24 32.36 -13.02
CA ASP A 118 2.70 32.73 -11.70
C ASP A 118 1.30 32.17 -11.50
N SER A 119 1.23 30.90 -11.11
CA SER A 119 0.00 30.30 -10.63
C SER A 119 -0.26 30.67 -9.16
N PRO A 120 -1.53 30.73 -8.71
CA PRO A 120 -1.84 30.95 -7.29
C PRO A 120 -1.17 29.94 -6.37
N LEU A 121 -0.98 28.70 -6.84
CA LEU A 121 -0.29 27.65 -6.10
C LEU A 121 1.22 27.91 -6.02
N ALA A 122 1.85 28.37 -7.11
CA ALA A 122 3.25 28.73 -7.12
C ALA A 122 3.54 29.88 -6.13
N GLY A 123 2.65 30.87 -6.06
CA GLY A 123 2.73 31.96 -5.07
C GLY A 123 2.68 31.46 -3.63
N LEU A 124 1.77 30.53 -3.30
CA LEU A 124 1.64 29.94 -1.96
C LEU A 124 2.85 29.08 -1.56
N LEU A 125 3.44 28.37 -2.53
CA LEU A 125 4.65 27.57 -2.28
C LEU A 125 5.86 28.46 -2.01
N ARG A 126 6.07 29.51 -2.83
CA ARG A 126 7.19 30.45 -2.67
C ARG A 126 7.07 31.29 -1.40
N SER A 127 5.86 31.64 -0.98
CA SER A 127 5.62 32.39 0.25
C SER A 127 5.77 31.55 1.53
N GLY A 128 5.88 30.22 1.40
CA GLY A 128 5.91 29.31 2.55
C GLY A 128 4.58 29.22 3.30
N ALA A 129 3.49 29.73 2.72
CA ALA A 129 2.17 29.70 3.35
C ALA A 129 1.56 28.29 3.41
N LEU A 130 2.07 27.35 2.60
CA LEU A 130 1.64 25.95 2.61
C LEU A 130 2.49 25.13 3.58
N ASP A 131 1.85 24.57 4.61
CA ASP A 131 2.54 23.69 5.57
C ASP A 131 2.82 22.32 4.94
N LEU A 132 4.05 22.15 4.45
CA LEU A 132 4.54 20.89 3.88
C LEU A 132 4.98 19.87 4.93
N SER A 133 5.08 20.27 6.21
CA SER A 133 5.43 19.36 7.31
C SER A 133 4.29 18.41 7.68
N LYS A 134 3.05 18.76 7.28
CA LYS A 134 1.82 17.99 7.53
C LYS A 134 1.10 17.57 6.24
N PRO A 135 1.72 16.72 5.41
CA PRO A 135 1.18 16.33 4.11
C PRO A 135 -0.17 15.59 4.16
N GLY A 136 -0.46 14.86 5.23
CA GLY A 136 -1.76 14.22 5.47
C GLY A 136 -2.92 15.22 5.51
N ASN A 137 -2.70 16.42 6.06
CA ASN A 137 -3.72 17.47 6.06
C ASN A 137 -4.02 17.97 4.63
N LEU A 138 -2.99 18.09 3.78
CA LEU A 138 -3.13 18.47 2.37
C LEU A 138 -3.87 17.40 1.56
N VAL A 139 -3.60 16.13 1.85
CA VAL A 139 -4.26 15.00 1.22
C VAL A 139 -5.73 14.90 1.66
N ASN A 140 -6.05 15.26 2.91
CA ASN A 140 -7.42 15.21 3.43
C ASN A 140 -8.38 16.19 2.73
N ILE A 141 -7.86 17.33 2.26
CA ILE A 141 -8.62 18.37 1.54
C ILE A 141 -8.63 18.18 0.02
N MET A 142 -8.00 17.11 -0.49
CA MET A 142 -7.86 16.87 -1.92
C MET A 142 -9.23 16.66 -2.62
N PRO A 143 -9.51 17.38 -3.72
CA PRO A 143 -10.72 17.14 -4.50
C PRO A 143 -10.67 15.77 -5.16
N LYS A 144 -11.79 15.04 -5.19
CA LYS A 144 -11.90 13.67 -5.74
C LYS A 144 -10.98 12.67 -5.05
N ARG A 145 -10.95 12.72 -3.72
CA ARG A 145 -10.30 11.76 -2.85
C ARG A 145 -10.54 10.30 -3.31
N PRO A 146 -9.47 9.49 -3.50
CA PRO A 146 -9.62 8.08 -3.83
C PRO A 146 -10.40 7.34 -2.75
N ALA A 147 -11.28 6.41 -3.14
CA ALA A 147 -12.05 5.60 -2.18
C ALA A 147 -11.17 4.77 -1.23
N ALA A 148 -9.97 4.40 -1.69
CA ALA A 148 -8.97 3.72 -0.87
C ALA A 148 -8.41 4.59 0.26
N LEU A 149 -8.44 5.91 0.14
CA LEU A 149 -7.94 6.80 1.19
C LEU A 149 -8.98 6.90 2.30
N VAL A 150 -8.78 6.21 3.43
CA VAL A 150 -9.76 6.15 4.53
C VAL A 150 -9.48 7.14 5.66
N ALA A 151 -8.21 7.47 5.91
CA ALA A 151 -7.82 8.53 6.83
C ALA A 151 -6.59 9.29 6.32
N ALA A 152 -6.50 10.57 6.68
CA ALA A 152 -5.32 11.40 6.43
C ALA A 152 -5.28 12.50 7.50
N SER A 153 -4.20 12.57 8.27
CA SER A 153 -4.01 13.51 9.37
C SER A 153 -2.53 13.77 9.59
N ASP A 154 -2.17 15.03 9.84
CA ASP A 154 -0.77 15.47 10.06
C ASP A 154 0.15 14.98 8.94
N ASP A 155 1.09 14.06 9.22
CA ASP A 155 2.01 13.47 8.24
C ASP A 155 1.64 12.04 7.86
N ARG A 156 0.47 11.55 8.29
CA ARG A 156 0.01 10.18 8.12
C ARG A 156 -1.18 10.05 7.18
N VAL A 157 -1.19 8.93 6.47
CA VAL A 157 -2.23 8.55 5.52
C VAL A 157 -2.54 7.06 5.69
N THR A 158 -3.82 6.71 5.80
CA THR A 158 -4.27 5.32 5.86
C THR A 158 -5.02 4.95 4.59
N LEU A 159 -4.57 3.87 3.94
CA LEU A 159 -5.17 3.32 2.74
C LEU A 159 -5.84 1.97 3.04
N ASP A 160 -7.06 1.78 2.58
CA ASP A 160 -7.75 0.49 2.58
C ASP A 160 -7.73 -0.11 1.16
N LEU A 161 -6.94 -1.17 0.98
CA LEU A 161 -6.83 -1.85 -0.31
C LEU A 161 -8.14 -2.52 -0.73
N MET A 162 -9.00 -2.89 0.23
CA MET A 162 -10.31 -3.50 -0.06
C MET A 162 -11.32 -2.50 -0.62
N LYS A 163 -11.03 -1.19 -0.56
CA LYS A 163 -11.82 -0.16 -1.27
C LYS A 163 -11.35 0.06 -2.71
N VAL A 164 -10.25 -0.56 -3.12
CA VAL A 164 -9.85 -0.60 -4.53
C VAL A 164 -10.62 -1.72 -5.22
N ARG A 165 -11.59 -1.37 -6.07
CA ARG A 165 -12.49 -2.33 -6.75
C ARG A 165 -11.77 -3.51 -7.42
N LYS A 166 -10.58 -3.29 -7.98
CA LYS A 166 -9.79 -4.34 -8.64
C LYS A 166 -9.19 -5.36 -7.66
N ILE A 167 -8.88 -4.93 -6.43
CA ILE A 167 -8.33 -5.77 -5.39
C ILE A 167 -9.48 -6.54 -4.72
N ALA A 168 -10.54 -5.83 -4.33
CA ALA A 168 -11.71 -6.41 -3.68
C ALA A 168 -12.44 -7.46 -4.54
N ALA A 169 -12.51 -7.23 -5.86
CA ALA A 169 -13.17 -8.16 -6.78
C ALA A 169 -12.33 -9.40 -7.12
N ASN A 170 -11.10 -9.52 -6.60
CA ASN A 170 -10.23 -10.65 -6.89
C ASN A 170 -10.50 -11.83 -5.93
N PRO A 171 -11.01 -12.97 -6.42
CA PRO A 171 -11.31 -14.13 -5.58
C PRO A 171 -10.07 -14.78 -4.95
N ALA A 172 -8.88 -14.56 -5.52
CA ALA A 172 -7.63 -15.02 -4.91
C ALA A 172 -7.31 -14.21 -3.65
N VAL A 173 -7.51 -12.88 -3.69
CA VAL A 173 -7.27 -11.99 -2.54
C VAL A 173 -8.22 -12.33 -1.40
N SER A 174 -9.52 -12.45 -1.68
CA SER A 174 -10.50 -12.81 -0.65
C SER A 174 -10.27 -14.21 -0.06
N ARG A 175 -9.85 -15.18 -0.88
CA ARG A 175 -9.48 -16.52 -0.39
C ARG A 175 -8.23 -16.49 0.48
N THR A 176 -7.20 -15.73 0.11
CA THR A 176 -5.97 -15.59 0.92
C THR A 176 -6.23 -14.86 2.24
N LEU A 177 -7.03 -13.79 2.24
CA LEU A 177 -7.36 -13.02 3.45
C LEU A 177 -8.13 -13.85 4.49
N ARG A 178 -9.04 -14.74 4.04
CA ARG A 178 -9.75 -15.68 4.94
C ARG A 178 -8.84 -16.71 5.61
N ILE A 179 -7.65 -16.94 5.05
CA ILE A 179 -6.68 -17.93 5.56
C ILE A 179 -5.60 -17.24 6.41
N MET A 180 -5.27 -15.98 6.12
CA MET A 180 -4.15 -15.24 6.73
C MET A 180 -4.55 -14.36 7.92
N THR A 181 -5.52 -14.79 8.73
CA THR A 181 -6.12 -14.04 9.84
C THR A 181 -5.34 -13.93 11.17
N PRO A 182 -4.03 -14.20 11.34
CA PRO A 182 -3.31 -13.64 12.48
C PRO A 182 -2.90 -12.21 12.13
N VAL A 183 -3.44 -11.19 12.83
CA VAL A 183 -3.14 -9.75 12.59
C VAL A 183 -1.64 -9.51 12.50
N LEU A 184 -1.18 -9.26 11.28
CA LEU A 184 0.21 -9.00 10.91
C LEU A 184 0.50 -7.50 11.04
N GLY A 185 0.92 -7.04 12.22
CA GLY A 185 1.41 -5.67 12.38
C GLY A 185 2.79 -5.50 11.75
N VAL A 186 3.12 -4.30 11.23
CA VAL A 186 4.48 -4.01 10.75
C VAL A 186 5.41 -3.79 11.95
N ARG A 187 6.50 -4.55 12.01
CA ARG A 187 7.56 -4.44 13.04
C ARG A 187 8.68 -3.52 12.62
N ALA A 188 9.06 -3.54 11.33
CA ALA A 188 10.11 -2.70 10.77
C ALA A 188 10.01 -2.67 9.25
N LEU A 189 10.20 -1.50 8.65
CA LEU A 189 10.49 -1.37 7.23
C LEU A 189 12.02 -1.32 7.08
N LYS A 190 12.58 -2.22 6.27
CA LYS A 190 13.99 -2.20 5.92
C LYS A 190 14.12 -2.14 4.42
N THR A 191 14.90 -1.19 3.95
CA THR A 191 15.30 -1.18 2.54
C THR A 191 16.70 -1.75 2.43
N LYS A 192 16.86 -2.87 1.73
CA LYS A 192 18.15 -3.57 1.57
C LYS A 192 18.21 -4.18 0.18
N ASP A 193 19.34 -4.07 -0.51
CA ASP A 193 19.58 -4.73 -1.81
C ASP A 193 18.46 -4.47 -2.85
N ASP A 194 18.00 -3.21 -2.95
CA ASP A 194 16.88 -2.76 -3.81
C ASP A 194 15.52 -3.44 -3.52
N HIS A 195 15.37 -3.99 -2.32
CA HIS A 195 14.12 -4.55 -1.80
C HIS A 195 13.58 -3.73 -0.64
N LEU A 196 12.26 -3.56 -0.64
CA LEU A 196 11.50 -3.04 0.47
C LEU A 196 11.02 -4.21 1.34
N ASP A 197 11.77 -4.54 2.39
CA ASP A 197 11.44 -5.61 3.33
C ASP A 197 10.50 -5.08 4.44
N LEU A 198 9.25 -5.51 4.38
CA LEU A 198 8.27 -5.35 5.45
C LEU A 198 8.46 -6.49 6.44
N HIS A 199 9.06 -6.20 7.60
CA HIS A 199 9.08 -7.15 8.70
C HIS A 199 7.75 -7.08 9.42
N LEU A 200 7.09 -8.21 9.59
CA LEU A 200 5.81 -8.34 10.23
C LEU A 200 6.00 -8.92 11.64
N ARG A 201 5.06 -8.64 12.53
CA ARG A 201 4.94 -9.22 13.86
C ARG A 201 3.47 -9.55 14.09
N ALA A 202 3.21 -10.75 14.60
CA ALA A 202 1.90 -11.09 15.13
C ALA A 202 1.59 -10.19 16.34
N THR A 203 0.49 -9.43 16.29
CA THR A 203 0.07 -8.61 17.42
C THR A 203 -0.75 -9.46 18.42
N PRO A 204 -0.72 -9.15 19.73
CA PRO A 204 -1.51 -9.89 20.74
C PRO A 204 -3.03 -9.87 20.46
N ALA A 205 -3.53 -8.78 19.86
CA ALA A 205 -4.92 -8.66 19.43
C ALA A 205 -5.25 -9.64 18.29
N GLY A 206 -4.32 -9.84 17.34
CA GLY A 206 -4.50 -10.79 16.25
C GLY A 206 -4.55 -12.25 16.64
N PHE A 207 -3.80 -12.61 17.68
CA PHE A 207 -3.86 -13.97 18.20
C PHE A 207 -5.24 -14.28 18.80
N ARG A 208 -5.86 -13.32 19.51
CA ARG A 208 -7.21 -13.48 20.04
C ARG A 208 -8.26 -13.54 18.95
N ALA A 209 -8.19 -12.63 17.97
CA ALA A 209 -9.10 -12.62 16.83
C ALA A 209 -9.00 -13.90 15.97
N ALA A 210 -7.78 -14.44 15.77
CA ALA A 210 -7.59 -15.69 15.06
C ALA A 210 -8.19 -16.89 15.82
N LEU A 211 -8.03 -16.96 17.14
CA LEU A 211 -8.66 -17.98 17.97
C LEU A 211 -10.19 -17.91 17.95
N GLU A 212 -10.75 -16.70 17.95
CA GLU A 212 -12.19 -16.48 17.84
C GLU A 212 -12.72 -16.91 16.47
N ALA A 213 -12.02 -16.56 15.38
CA ALA A 213 -12.37 -16.98 14.02
C ALA A 213 -12.28 -18.50 13.83
N MET A 214 -11.28 -19.16 14.42
CA MET A 214 -11.16 -20.63 14.40
C MET A 214 -12.32 -21.31 15.14
N ARG A 215 -12.73 -20.79 16.31
CA ARG A 215 -13.91 -21.32 17.02
C ARG A 215 -15.21 -21.13 16.22
N GLN A 216 -15.35 -20.00 15.52
CA GLN A 216 -16.52 -19.75 14.68
C GLN A 216 -16.55 -20.67 13.45
N GLN A 217 -15.40 -20.96 12.83
CA GLN A 217 -15.30 -21.93 11.74
C GLN A 217 -15.54 -23.37 12.19
N GLU A 218 -15.10 -23.76 13.39
CA GLU A 218 -15.40 -25.08 13.96
C GLU A 218 -16.90 -25.22 14.26
N ALA A 219 -17.54 -24.17 14.79
CA ALA A 219 -18.98 -24.14 15.06
C ALA A 219 -19.84 -24.19 13.77
N GLU A 220 -19.39 -23.57 12.66
CA GLU A 220 -20.04 -23.68 11.35
C GLU A 220 -19.83 -25.04 10.68
N ARG A 221 -18.79 -25.79 11.08
CA ARG A 221 -18.44 -27.08 10.47
C ARG A 221 -19.08 -28.28 11.19
N ASP A 222 -19.53 -28.13 12.44
CA ASP A 222 -20.31 -29.14 13.15
C ASP A 222 -21.53 -28.52 13.86
N PRO A 223 -22.68 -28.37 13.16
CA PRO A 223 -23.94 -27.98 13.77
C PRO A 223 -24.62 -29.12 14.55
N SER A 224 -23.99 -30.29 14.68
CA SER A 224 -24.56 -31.51 15.26
C SER A 224 -23.73 -32.07 16.41
N GLY A 225 -23.47 -31.24 17.41
CA GLY A 225 -23.04 -31.65 18.74
C GLY A 225 -24.10 -32.51 19.43
N THR A 226 -24.15 -33.76 19.00
CA THR A 226 -24.92 -34.91 19.45
C THR A 226 -25.13 -34.92 20.97
N GLU A 227 -26.37 -34.69 21.42
CA GLU A 227 -26.91 -35.32 22.63
C GLU A 227 -26.79 -36.83 22.45
N ARG A 228 -25.83 -37.44 23.14
CA ARG A 228 -25.90 -38.86 23.52
C ARG A 228 -25.97 -38.89 25.03
N GLU A 229 -27.21 -38.81 25.49
CA GLU A 229 -27.64 -39.22 26.83
C GLU A 229 -27.23 -40.70 26.99
N VAL A 230 -26.39 -40.95 27.99
CA VAL A 230 -25.95 -42.29 28.37
C VAL A 230 -27.05 -42.91 29.22
N VAL A 231 -27.67 -43.97 28.70
CA VAL A 231 -28.53 -44.90 29.45
C VAL A 231 -27.65 -45.87 30.22
#